data_AF-Q5UC88-F1
#
_entry.id   AF-Q5UC88-F1
#
_cell.length_a   1.000
_cell.length_b   1.000
_cell.length_c   1.000
_cell.angle_alpha   90.00
_cell.angle_beta   90.00
_cell.angle_gamma   90.00
#
_symmetry.space_group_name_H-M   'P 1'
#
loop_
_entity.id
_entity.type
_entity.pdbx_description
1 polymer ?
#
loop_
_entity_poly.entity_id
_entity_poly.type
_entity_poly.pdbx_seq_one_letter_code
_entity_poly.pdbx_strand_id
1 'polypeptide(L)' 'MPRRYSDYPDTFLAWNIISSIGSMISMLSLTLLIYIIWEALSEKKKIINMFFLNASLEWQNSYPPLNHSYNETPAI' A
#
# COMPACT_ATOMS: atom_id res chain seq x y z
N MET A 1 -4.72 -19.12 -23.98
CA MET A 1 -4.48 -17.94 -24.84
C MET A 1 -2.98 -17.66 -24.88
N PRO A 2 -2.31 -17.67 -26.04
CA PRO A 2 -0.91 -17.24 -26.13
C PRO A 2 -0.79 -15.72 -25.88
N ARG A 3 0.41 -15.23 -25.55
CA ARG A 3 0.61 -13.84 -25.08
C ARG A 3 0.65 -12.84 -26.23
N ARG A 4 0.30 -11.58 -25.95
CA ARG A 4 0.37 -10.43 -26.88
C ARG A 4 -0.58 -10.50 -28.08
N TYR A 5 -1.78 -11.03 -27.88
CA TYR A 5 -2.84 -11.00 -28.88
C TYR A 5 -3.78 -9.83 -28.62
N SER A 6 -4.11 -9.09 -29.67
CA SER A 6 -5.13 -8.06 -29.63
C SER A 6 -6.55 -8.63 -29.61
N ASP A 7 -6.72 -9.83 -30.16
CA ASP A 7 -8.01 -10.50 -30.29
C ASP A 7 -7.91 -11.97 -29.88
N TYR A 8 -9.01 -12.57 -29.45
CA TYR A 8 -9.06 -13.92 -28.92
C TYR A 8 -10.30 -14.68 -29.37
N PRO A 9 -10.22 -16.02 -29.52
CA PRO A 9 -11.39 -16.84 -29.83
C PRO A 9 -12.49 -16.70 -28.76
N ASP A 10 -13.76 -16.83 -29.18
CA ASP A 10 -14.95 -16.71 -28.31
C ASP A 10 -14.92 -17.61 -27.06
N THR A 11 -14.19 -18.73 -27.12
CA THR A 11 -14.01 -19.65 -25.99
C THR A 11 -13.36 -19.01 -24.77
N PHE A 12 -12.62 -17.91 -24.94
CA PHE A 12 -11.96 -17.18 -23.85
C PHE A 12 -12.71 -15.91 -23.41
N LEU A 13 -13.85 -15.60 -24.02
CA LEU A 13 -14.56 -14.34 -23.79
C LEU A 13 -14.97 -14.14 -22.33
N ALA A 14 -15.52 -15.18 -21.67
CA ALA A 14 -15.96 -15.08 -20.28
C ALA A 14 -14.81 -14.68 -19.33
N TRP A 15 -13.64 -15.29 -19.47
CA TRP A 15 -12.48 -15.02 -18.63
C TRP A 15 -11.87 -13.64 -18.89
N ASN A 16 -11.84 -13.19 -20.16
CA ASN A 16 -11.35 -11.86 -20.49
C ASN A 16 -12.28 -10.75 -19.97
N ILE A 17 -13.60 -10.97 -19.99
CA ILE A 17 -14.56 -10.04 -19.37
C ILE A 17 -14.30 -9.92 -17.86
N ILE A 18 -14.20 -11.04 -17.16
CA ILE A 18 -13.90 -11.04 -15.71
C ILE A 18 -12.57 -10.32 -15.44
N SER A 19 -11.54 -10.61 -16.24
CA SER A 19 -10.23 -9.94 -16.12
C SER A 19 -10.32 -8.43 -16.34
N SER A 20 -11.14 -7.97 -17.27
CA SER A 20 -11.33 -6.54 -17.55
C SER A 20 -12.12 -5.83 -16.45
N ILE A 21 -13.09 -6.50 -15.84
CA ILE A 21 -13.80 -5.95 -14.68
C ILE A 21 -12.82 -5.83 -13.50
N GLY A 22 -11.96 -6.83 -13.30
CA GLY A 22 -10.90 -6.78 -12.28
C GLY A 22 -9.94 -5.62 -12.48
N SER A 23 -9.55 -5.29 -13.71
CA SER A 23 -8.66 -4.15 -13.99
C SER A 23 -9.36 -2.80 -13.75
N MET A 24 -10.67 -2.69 -13.99
CA MET A 24 -11.42 -1.49 -13.63
C MET A 24 -11.50 -1.30 -12.11
N ILE A 25 -11.72 -2.39 -11.36
CA ILE A 25 -11.72 -2.35 -9.90
C ILE A 25 -10.34 -1.93 -9.36
N SER A 26 -9.24 -2.45 -9.93
CA SER A 26 -7.90 -2.08 -9.49
C SER A 26 -7.57 -0.61 -9.79
N MET A 27 -7.98 -0.09 -10.96
CA MET A 27 -7.86 1.33 -11.28
C MET A 27 -8.58 2.21 -10.24
N LEU A 28 -9.81 1.87 -9.88
CA LEU A 28 -10.55 2.58 -8.82
C LEU A 28 -9.84 2.51 -7.47
N SER A 29 -9.34 1.33 -7.07
CA SER A 29 -8.60 1.18 -5.81
C SER A 29 -7.34 2.05 -5.74
N LEU A 30 -6.63 2.23 -6.86
CA LEU A 30 -5.44 3.08 -6.93
C LEU A 30 -5.81 4.56 -6.74
N THR A 31 -6.89 5.03 -7.37
CA THR A 31 -7.36 6.40 -7.18
C THR A 31 -7.78 6.67 -5.73
N LEU A 32 -8.43 5.70 -5.08
CA LEU A 32 -8.77 5.77 -3.65
C LEU A 32 -7.53 5.78 -2.77
N LEU A 33 -6.51 4.99 -3.08
CA LEU A 33 -5.25 4.98 -2.34
C LEU A 33 -4.57 6.36 -2.36
N ILE A 34 -4.54 7.01 -3.52
CA ILE A 34 -3.98 8.37 -3.65
C ILE A 34 -4.78 9.36 -2.78
N TYR A 35 -6.12 9.25 -2.81
CA TYR A 35 -6.99 10.10 -2.00
C TYR A 35 -6.76 9.91 -0.50
N ILE A 36 -6.68 8.67 -0.02
CA ILE A 36 -6.45 8.36 1.41
C ILE A 36 -5.10 8.90 1.88
N ILE A 37 -4.04 8.78 1.06
CA ILE A 37 -2.72 9.36 1.39
C ILE A 37 -2.80 10.88 1.49
N TRP A 38 -3.46 11.52 0.53
CA TRP A 38 -3.64 12.98 0.55
C TRP A 38 -4.42 13.45 1.78
N GLU A 39 -5.51 12.77 2.10
CA GLU A 39 -6.32 13.05 3.29
C GLU A 39 -5.50 12.91 4.58
N ALA A 40 -4.75 11.82 4.73
CA ALA A 40 -3.90 11.57 5.90
C ALA A 40 -2.84 12.67 6.10
N LEU A 41 -2.25 13.19 5.02
CA LEU A 41 -1.29 14.29 5.08
C LEU A 41 -1.96 15.64 5.39
N SER A 42 -3.20 15.85 4.95
CA SER A 42 -3.96 17.09 5.18
C SER A 42 -4.44 17.22 6.63
N GLU A 43 -4.96 16.14 7.22
CA GLU A 43 -5.58 16.16 8.56
C GLU A 43 -4.56 16.23 9.72
N LYS A 44 -3.27 15.93 9.48
CA LYS A 44 -2.17 15.99 10.46
C LYS A 44 -2.49 15.34 11.83
N LYS A 45 -3.20 14.21 11.82
CA LYS A 45 -3.55 13.46 13.03
C LYS A 45 -2.28 12.92 13.70
N LYS A 46 -2.07 13.28 14.98
CA LYS A 46 -0.92 12.79 15.76
C LYS A 46 -1.18 11.36 16.26
N ILE A 47 -0.15 10.52 16.20
CA ILE A 47 -0.17 9.16 16.73
C ILE A 47 -0.03 9.24 18.26
N ILE A 48 -0.97 8.62 19.00
CA ILE A 48 -0.96 8.60 20.48
C ILE A 48 -0.34 7.31 21.02
N ASN A 49 -0.71 6.17 20.44
CA ASN A 49 -0.14 4.87 20.77
C ASN A 49 -0.23 3.97 19.54
N MET A 50 0.70 3.03 19.41
CA MET A 50 0.68 2.06 18.33
C MET A 50 0.85 0.65 18.87
N PHE A 51 -0.05 -0.24 18.45
CA PHE A 51 -0.08 -1.61 18.92
C PHE A 51 0.84 -2.44 18.03
N PHE A 52 2.06 -2.71 18.52
CA PHE A 52 3.02 -3.57 17.83
C PHE A 52 3.03 -4.97 18.45
N LEU A 53 2.88 -5.98 17.59
CA LEU A 53 3.04 -7.39 17.96
C LEU A 53 4.51 -7.82 18.02
N ASN A 54 5.38 -7.14 17.29
CA ASN A 54 6.81 -7.45 17.20
C ASN A 54 7.64 -6.42 17.97
N ALA A 55 8.65 -6.89 18.70
CA ALA A 55 9.61 -6.06 19.43
C ALA A 55 10.78 -5.62 18.54
N SER A 56 10.53 -5.07 17.34
CA SER A 56 11.61 -4.46 16.55
C SER A 56 11.94 -3.05 17.06
N LEU A 57 13.23 -2.72 16.99
CA LEU A 57 13.79 -1.47 17.54
C LEU A 57 13.23 -0.20 16.87
N GLU A 58 12.80 -0.31 15.60
CA GLU A 58 12.25 0.81 14.82
C GLU A 58 11.00 1.43 15.45
N TRP A 59 10.19 0.60 16.12
CA TRP A 59 8.91 1.00 16.69
C TRP A 59 9.02 1.70 18.05
N GLN A 60 10.21 1.68 18.66
CA GLN A 60 10.47 2.34 19.95
C GLN A 60 10.79 3.84 19.79
N ASN A 61 11.00 4.32 18.56
CA ASN A 61 11.30 5.73 18.28
C ASN A 61 10.03 6.60 18.28
N SER A 62 10.21 7.93 18.36
CA SER A 62 9.14 8.90 18.16
C SER A 62 8.64 8.93 16.71
N TYR A 63 7.41 9.43 16.51
CA TYR A 63 6.82 9.66 15.19
C TYR A 63 6.59 11.17 14.98
N PRO A 64 7.41 11.87 14.17
CA PRO A 64 8.52 11.38 13.35
C PRO A 64 9.79 11.09 14.17
N PRO A 65 10.71 10.27 13.64
CA PRO A 65 12.00 10.03 14.28
C PRO A 65 12.88 11.29 14.21
N LEU A 66 13.86 11.35 15.10
CA LEU A 66 14.89 12.39 15.09
C LEU A 66 15.88 12.14 13.94
N ASN A 67 16.54 13.20 13.45
CA ASN A 67 17.59 13.09 12.44
C ASN A 67 18.76 12.20 12.89
N HIS A 68 19.04 12.21 14.20
CA HIS A 68 19.99 11.32 14.84
C HIS A 68 19.25 10.55 15.93
N SER A 69 18.92 9.29 15.66
CA SER A 69 18.01 8.50 16.50
C SER A 69 18.67 7.92 17.74
N TYR A 70 19.95 7.56 17.68
CA TYR A 70 20.67 6.92 18.78
C TYR A 70 21.98 7.63 19.04
N ASN A 71 22.23 8.05 20.28
CA ASN A 71 23.52 8.63 20.66
C ASN A 71 24.62 7.56 20.76
N GLU A 72 24.24 6.32 21.01
CA GLU A 72 25.13 5.16 21.15
C GLU A 72 24.53 3.97 20.40
N THR A 73 25.36 2.99 20.02
CA THR A 73 24.85 1.79 19.36
C THR A 73 23.92 1.02 20.30
N PRO A 74 22.66 0.76 19.91
CA PRO A 74 21.73 0.02 20.75
C PRO A 74 22.25 -1.41 20.96
N ALA A 75 22.28 -1.86 22.21
CA ALA A 75 22.52 -3.25 22.52
C ALA A 75 21.24 -4.04 22.20
N ILE A 76 21.40 -5.11 21.41
CA ILE A 76 20.33 -6.04 21.02
C ILE A 76 20.23 -7.14 22.08
#